data_AF-A0A2G9UPI1-F1
#
_entry.id   AF-A0A2G9UPI1-F1
#
_cell.length_a   1.000
_cell.length_b   1.000
_cell.length_c   1.000
_cell.angle_alpha   90.00
_cell.angle_beta   90.00
_cell.angle_gamma   90.00
#
_symmetry.space_group_name_H-M   'P 1'
#
loop_
_entity.id
_entity.type
_entity.pdbx_description
1 polymer ?
#
loop_
_entity_poly.entity_id
_entity_poly.type
_entity_poly.pdbx_seq_one_letter_code
_entity_poly.pdbx_strand_id
1 'polypeptide(L)'
;MGFREEDLTTEVSRQMFTKWRNDRCQPNFWQIPGRVGDSPIPGAGAYAIEGVGGAAATGDGDILLRFLPSFYIVEQMRQGTKPFKAAHKAIRRILEHYPHFQGAVVAANSAGLHGAACANLSSGKFMFSVGEAGKTRSETIACLPGKPSQEPKLAPGKRRRQRKN
;
A
#
# COMPACT_ATOMS: atom_id res chain seq x y z
N MET A 1 -6.05 24.39 -20.14
CA MET A 1 -5.27 24.30 -18.88
C MET A 1 -3.78 24.60 -19.06
N GLY A 2 -3.25 24.80 -20.28
CA GLY A 2 -1.90 25.34 -20.49
C GLY A 2 -0.72 24.38 -20.28
N PHE A 3 -0.98 23.10 -20.00
CA PHE A 3 0.07 22.07 -19.93
C PHE A 3 0.71 21.84 -21.30
N ARG A 4 2.04 21.66 -21.31
CA ARG A 4 2.80 21.26 -22.48
C ARG A 4 2.93 19.75 -22.51
N GLU A 5 2.90 19.18 -23.71
CA GLU A 5 3.18 17.76 -23.92
C GLU A 5 4.68 17.52 -23.94
N GLU A 6 5.14 16.53 -23.18
CA GLU A 6 6.54 16.12 -23.08
C GLU A 6 6.62 14.59 -23.04
N ASP A 7 7.66 14.00 -23.65
CA ASP A 7 7.94 12.57 -23.52
C ASP A 7 8.64 12.30 -22.19
N LEU A 8 7.97 11.57 -21.29
CA LEU A 8 8.52 11.17 -19.99
C LEU A 8 9.41 9.90 -20.09
N THR A 9 9.52 9.30 -21.28
CA THR A 9 10.32 8.10 -21.52
C THR A 9 11.80 8.44 -21.49
N THR A 10 12.52 7.88 -20.51
CA THR A 10 13.98 7.94 -20.48
C THR A 10 14.59 6.77 -21.24
N GLU A 11 15.84 6.90 -21.68
CA GLU A 11 16.60 5.81 -22.30
C GLU A 11 16.62 4.55 -21.41
N VAL A 12 16.76 4.74 -20.09
CA VAL A 12 16.70 3.65 -19.11
C VAL A 12 15.35 2.94 -19.14
N SER A 13 14.24 3.68 -19.07
CA SER A 13 12.89 3.10 -19.08
C SER A 13 12.59 2.36 -20.40
N ARG A 14 13.10 2.88 -21.53
CA ARG A 14 12.96 2.29 -22.86
C ARG A 14 13.71 0.96 -22.97
N GLN A 15 14.92 0.88 -22.42
CA GLN A 15 15.71 -0.35 -22.37
C GLN A 15 15.05 -1.39 -21.47
N MET A 16 14.55 -0.99 -20.29
CA MET A 16 13.82 -1.89 -19.39
C MET A 16 12.58 -2.48 -20.06
N PHE A 17 11.78 -1.65 -20.73
CA PHE A 17 10.58 -2.10 -21.45
C PHE A 17 10.94 -3.03 -22.64
N THR A 18 11.97 -2.68 -23.42
CA THR A 18 12.41 -3.48 -24.55
C THR A 18 12.89 -4.86 -24.10
N LYS A 19 13.68 -4.92 -23.02
CA LYS A 19 14.14 -6.17 -22.42
C LYS A 19 12.97 -7.04 -21.97
N TRP A 20 12.00 -6.47 -21.23
CA TRP A 20 10.81 -7.18 -20.78
C TRP A 20 9.99 -7.76 -21.95
N ARG A 21 9.78 -6.95 -23.00
CA ARG A 21 9.05 -7.38 -24.20
C ARG A 21 9.76 -8.53 -24.91
N ASN A 22 11.10 -8.46 -25.00
CA ASN A 22 11.92 -9.52 -25.59
C ASN A 22 11.93 -10.79 -24.73
N ASP A 23 11.81 -10.65 -23.41
CA ASP A 23 11.68 -11.77 -22.47
C ASP A 23 10.21 -12.25 -22.34
N ARG A 24 9.45 -12.20 -23.43
CA ARG A 24 8.06 -12.68 -23.51
C ARG A 24 7.17 -12.12 -22.41
N CYS A 25 7.34 -10.83 -22.11
CA CYS A 25 6.59 -10.11 -21.09
C CYS A 25 6.76 -10.69 -19.67
N GLN A 26 7.94 -11.28 -19.37
CA GLN A 26 8.30 -11.74 -18.03
C GLN A 26 9.33 -10.81 -17.37
N PRO A 27 9.25 -10.63 -16.04
CA PRO A 27 8.17 -11.05 -15.15
C PRO A 27 6.90 -10.20 -15.36
N ASN A 28 5.75 -10.71 -14.93
CA ASN A 28 4.44 -10.08 -15.06
C ASN A 28 4.19 -8.87 -14.13
N PHE A 29 5.24 -8.14 -13.73
CA PHE A 29 5.13 -6.97 -12.86
C PHE A 29 4.71 -5.68 -13.58
N TRP A 30 4.75 -5.67 -14.91
CA TRP A 30 4.34 -4.51 -15.70
C TRP A 30 2.83 -4.42 -15.79
N GLN A 31 2.32 -3.19 -15.68
CA GLN A 31 0.90 -2.92 -15.58
C GLN A 31 0.25 -2.97 -16.97
N ILE A 32 -0.97 -3.50 -17.01
CA ILE A 32 -1.80 -3.51 -18.23
C ILE A 32 -2.14 -2.05 -18.58
N PRO A 33 -2.06 -1.64 -19.88
CA PRO A 33 -2.47 -0.30 -20.30
C PRO A 33 -3.86 0.07 -19.77
N GLY A 34 -3.96 1.24 -19.13
CA GLY A 34 -5.21 1.72 -18.52
C GLY A 34 -5.48 1.24 -17.09
N ARG A 35 -4.63 0.39 -16.49
CA ARG A 35 -4.75 0.03 -15.06
C ARG A 35 -4.54 1.26 -14.18
N VAL A 36 -5.37 1.38 -13.15
CA VAL A 36 -5.31 2.44 -12.14
C VAL A 36 -5.08 1.82 -10.75
N GLY A 37 -4.06 2.31 -10.03
CA GLY A 37 -3.76 1.89 -8.66
C GLY A 37 -4.48 2.72 -7.59
N ASP A 38 -3.99 2.67 -6.35
CA ASP A 38 -4.54 3.40 -5.21
C ASP A 38 -4.22 4.89 -5.21
N SER A 39 -3.06 5.29 -5.75
CA SER A 39 -2.53 6.66 -5.65
C SER A 39 -3.50 7.78 -6.08
N PRO A 40 -4.25 7.67 -7.19
CA PRO A 40 -5.18 8.72 -7.60
C PRO A 40 -6.57 8.60 -6.96
N ILE A 41 -6.82 7.59 -6.12
CA ILE A 41 -8.14 7.34 -5.52
C ILE A 41 -8.17 7.91 -4.10
N PRO A 42 -8.94 8.97 -3.83
CA PRO A 42 -9.08 9.53 -2.49
C PRO A 42 -9.52 8.49 -1.48
N GLY A 43 -8.86 8.44 -0.34
CA GLY A 43 -9.11 7.46 0.71
C GLY A 43 -8.29 6.18 0.57
N ALA A 44 -7.86 5.82 -0.65
CA ALA A 44 -6.90 4.74 -0.87
C ALA A 44 -5.46 5.26 -0.71
N GLY A 45 -4.96 5.93 -1.74
CA GLY A 45 -3.57 6.41 -1.79
C GLY A 45 -3.29 7.60 -0.89
N ALA A 46 -4.24 8.53 -0.76
CA ALA A 46 -4.12 9.67 0.15
C ALA A 46 -5.50 10.17 0.60
N TYR A 47 -5.56 10.75 1.80
CA TYR A 47 -6.76 11.41 2.31
C TYR A 47 -6.37 12.44 3.37
N ALA A 48 -7.08 13.57 3.39
CA ALA A 48 -6.86 14.61 4.39
C ALA A 48 -8.18 15.31 4.73
N ILE A 49 -8.34 15.66 6.00
CA ILE A 49 -9.47 16.43 6.51
C ILE A 49 -8.93 17.53 7.44
N GLU A 50 -9.38 18.76 7.21
CA GLU A 50 -9.07 19.91 8.05
C GLU A 50 -9.47 19.66 9.51
N GLY A 51 -8.65 20.12 10.46
CA GLY A 51 -8.86 19.90 11.89
C GLY A 51 -8.60 18.47 12.38
N VAL A 52 -8.47 17.48 11.48
CA VAL A 52 -8.16 16.09 11.84
C VAL A 52 -6.71 15.74 11.50
N GLY A 53 -6.34 15.79 10.22
CA GLY A 53 -5.06 15.27 9.73
C GLY A 53 -5.13 14.69 8.33
N GLY A 54 -4.03 14.08 7.91
CA GLY A 54 -3.91 13.39 6.64
C GLY A 54 -3.09 12.11 6.72
N ALA A 55 -3.30 11.24 5.74
CA ALA A 55 -2.57 9.99 5.58
C ALA A 55 -2.31 9.71 4.10
N ALA A 56 -1.24 8.97 3.84
CA ALA A 56 -0.88 8.48 2.52
C ALA A 56 -0.38 7.04 2.58
N ALA A 57 -0.56 6.30 1.48
CA ALA A 57 -0.21 4.90 1.35
C ALA A 57 0.75 4.65 0.17
N THR A 58 1.50 3.56 0.26
CA THR A 58 2.39 3.06 -0.80
C THR A 58 2.46 1.54 -0.73
N GLY A 59 2.69 0.87 -1.86
CA GLY A 59 2.80 -0.59 -1.94
C GLY A 59 1.90 -1.20 -3.00
N ASP A 60 1.32 -2.36 -2.71
CA ASP A 60 0.38 -3.06 -3.59
C ASP A 60 -0.94 -2.28 -3.71
N GLY A 61 -1.04 -1.46 -4.75
CA GLY A 61 -2.19 -0.61 -5.02
C GLY A 61 -3.51 -1.39 -5.22
N ASP A 62 -3.46 -2.63 -5.71
CA ASP A 62 -4.69 -3.42 -5.92
C ASP A 62 -5.28 -3.89 -4.60
N ILE A 63 -4.41 -4.19 -3.62
CA ILE A 63 -4.82 -4.49 -2.25
C ILE A 63 -5.22 -3.20 -1.53
N LEU A 64 -4.42 -2.14 -1.60
CA LEU A 64 -4.69 -0.86 -0.92
C LEU A 64 -6.08 -0.30 -1.27
N LEU A 65 -6.49 -0.38 -2.55
CA LEU A 65 -7.83 0.01 -3.00
C LEU A 65 -8.98 -0.68 -2.25
N ARG A 66 -8.81 -1.95 -1.85
CA ARG A 66 -9.84 -2.75 -1.17
C ARG A 66 -10.05 -2.31 0.29
N PHE A 67 -9.07 -1.64 0.89
CA PHE A 67 -9.08 -1.31 2.32
C PHE A 67 -9.21 0.18 2.62
N LEU A 68 -9.03 1.05 1.62
CA LEU A 68 -9.05 2.51 1.78
C LEU A 68 -8.26 2.97 3.03
N PRO A 69 -6.97 2.59 3.14
CA PRO A 69 -6.23 2.75 4.39
C PRO A 69 -6.06 4.21 4.79
N SER A 70 -5.88 5.12 3.82
CA SER A 70 -5.72 6.55 4.13
C SER A 70 -7.00 7.14 4.73
N PHE A 71 -8.17 6.82 4.17
CA PHE A 71 -9.46 7.18 4.76
C PHE A 71 -9.62 6.58 6.15
N TYR A 72 -9.38 5.28 6.29
CA TYR A 72 -9.49 4.59 7.58
C TYR A 72 -8.60 5.22 8.65
N ILE A 73 -7.35 5.58 8.33
CA ILE A 73 -6.43 6.20 9.27
C ILE A 73 -6.95 7.57 9.71
N VAL A 74 -7.41 8.41 8.78
CA VAL A 74 -7.97 9.73 9.12
C VAL A 74 -9.22 9.60 10.00
N GLU A 75 -10.11 8.65 9.72
CA GLU A 75 -11.27 8.39 10.59
C GLU A 75 -10.87 7.87 11.98
N GLN A 76 -9.84 7.03 12.07
CA GLN A 76 -9.29 6.63 13.37
C GLN A 76 -8.71 7.84 14.15
N MET A 77 -8.06 8.77 13.46
CA MET A 77 -7.56 10.01 14.07
C MET A 77 -8.70 10.94 14.48
N ARG A 78 -9.78 11.02 13.70
CA ARG A 78 -11.01 11.75 14.07
C ARG A 78 -11.62 11.22 15.38
N GLN A 79 -11.52 9.91 15.61
CA GLN A 79 -11.93 9.25 16.86
C GLN A 79 -10.91 9.39 18.01
N GLY A 80 -9.87 10.22 17.85
CA GLY A 80 -8.85 10.47 18.87
C GLY A 80 -7.69 9.47 18.91
N THR A 81 -7.58 8.56 17.93
CA THR A 81 -6.42 7.65 17.85
C THR A 81 -5.18 8.41 17.37
N LYS A 82 -4.04 8.27 18.06
CA LYS A 82 -2.76 8.86 17.62
C LYS A 82 -2.32 8.29 16.25
N PRO A 83 -1.68 9.09 15.37
CA PRO A 83 -1.31 8.69 14.00
C PRO A 83 -0.56 7.35 13.92
N PHE A 84 0.47 7.15 14.75
CA PHE A 84 1.22 5.90 14.83
C PHE A 84 0.31 4.68 15.06
N LYS A 85 -0.61 4.77 16.02
CA LYS A 85 -1.55 3.68 16.35
C LYS A 85 -2.60 3.48 15.26
N ALA A 86 -3.06 4.57 14.61
CA ALA A 86 -3.99 4.51 13.49
C ALA A 86 -3.36 3.81 12.27
N ALA A 87 -2.13 4.18 11.90
CA ALA A 87 -1.34 3.52 10.87
C ALA A 87 -1.18 2.01 11.13
N HIS A 88 -0.84 1.63 12.36
CA HIS A 88 -0.72 0.22 12.76
C HIS A 88 -2.03 -0.55 12.61
N LYS A 89 -3.16 0.04 13.00
CA LYS A 89 -4.48 -0.57 12.82
C LYS A 89 -4.79 -0.81 11.34
N ALA A 90 -4.46 0.14 10.47
CA ALA A 90 -4.69 0.02 9.03
C ALA A 90 -3.90 -1.15 8.42
N ILE A 91 -2.60 -1.22 8.70
CA ILE A 91 -1.75 -2.30 8.18
C ILE A 91 -2.16 -3.66 8.74
N ARG A 92 -2.49 -3.76 10.05
CA ARG A 92 -2.97 -5.02 10.63
C ARG A 92 -4.26 -5.51 9.98
N ARG A 93 -5.21 -4.60 9.73
CA ARG A 93 -6.46 -4.91 9.03
C ARG A 93 -6.20 -5.49 7.64
N ILE A 94 -5.21 -4.96 6.91
CA ILE A 94 -4.83 -5.53 5.60
C ILE A 94 -4.22 -6.92 5.78
N LEU A 95 -3.26 -7.07 6.70
CA LEU A 95 -2.56 -8.34 6.95
C LEU A 95 -3.48 -9.47 7.46
N GLU A 96 -4.61 -9.13 8.08
CA GLU A 96 -5.62 -10.11 8.47
C GLU A 96 -6.26 -10.83 7.27
N HIS A 97 -6.33 -10.17 6.12
CA HIS A 97 -6.92 -10.72 4.90
C HIS A 97 -5.87 -11.07 3.83
N TYR A 98 -4.76 -10.34 3.80
CA TYR A 98 -3.66 -10.50 2.84
C TYR A 98 -2.32 -10.58 3.59
N PRO A 99 -1.95 -11.75 4.15
CA PRO A 99 -0.75 -11.89 4.98
C PRO A 99 0.57 -11.56 4.26
N HIS A 100 0.59 -11.67 2.94
CA HIS A 100 1.74 -11.38 2.08
C HIS A 100 1.71 -9.96 1.49
N PHE A 101 0.76 -9.12 1.89
CA PHE A 101 0.66 -7.73 1.44
C PHE A 101 1.98 -6.99 1.69
N GLN A 102 2.46 -6.27 0.67
CA GLN A 102 3.62 -5.39 0.76
C GLN A 102 3.17 -3.94 0.65
N GLY A 103 3.51 -3.14 1.65
CA GLY A 103 3.21 -1.71 1.61
C GLY A 103 3.45 -1.00 2.93
N ALA A 104 3.25 0.30 2.91
CA ALA A 104 3.41 1.18 4.05
C ALA A 104 2.41 2.33 4.00
N VAL A 105 2.19 2.93 5.16
CA VAL A 105 1.37 4.11 5.34
C VAL A 105 2.09 5.11 6.23
N VAL A 106 1.88 6.39 5.95
CA VAL A 106 2.28 7.51 6.80
C VAL A 106 1.05 8.33 7.17
N ALA A 107 1.08 8.97 8.33
CA ALA A 107 -0.01 9.81 8.80
C ALA A 107 0.51 10.95 9.68
N ALA A 108 -0.18 12.09 9.61
CA ALA A 108 0.03 13.23 10.48
C ALA A 108 -1.31 13.84 10.89
N ASN A 109 -1.44 14.31 12.12
CA ASN A 109 -2.66 14.96 12.61
C ASN A 109 -2.50 16.48 12.79
N SER A 110 -3.62 17.16 13.02
CA SER A 110 -3.69 18.61 13.24
C SER A 110 -2.93 19.10 14.48
N ALA A 111 -2.62 18.21 15.42
CA ALA A 111 -1.80 18.50 16.59
C ALA A 111 -0.28 18.41 16.31
N GLY A 112 0.13 18.14 15.06
CA GLY A 112 1.53 18.00 14.67
C GLY A 112 2.15 16.63 15.01
N LEU A 113 1.36 15.67 15.51
CA LEU A 113 1.84 14.31 15.69
C LEU A 113 1.86 13.57 14.36
N HIS A 114 2.83 12.67 14.17
CA HIS A 114 2.94 11.82 13.00
C HIS A 114 3.20 10.36 13.37
N GLY A 115 3.14 9.48 12.36
CA GLY A 115 3.49 8.08 12.52
C GLY A 115 3.38 7.31 11.21
N ALA A 116 3.93 6.11 11.20
CA ALA A 116 3.93 5.23 10.06
C ALA A 116 3.77 3.76 10.49
N ALA A 117 3.43 2.90 9.52
CA ALA A 117 3.46 1.46 9.66
C ALA A 117 3.76 0.83 8.30
N CYS A 118 4.40 -0.34 8.27
CA CYS A 118 4.65 -1.09 7.04
C CYS A 118 4.47 -2.59 7.22
N ALA A 119 4.38 -3.31 6.11
CA ALA A 119 4.30 -4.75 6.05
C ALA A 119 5.15 -5.30 4.90
N ASN A 120 5.87 -6.38 5.19
CA ASN A 120 6.58 -7.23 4.22
C ASN A 120 7.41 -6.52 3.14
N LEU A 121 7.95 -5.33 3.42
CA LEU A 121 8.89 -4.67 2.51
C LEU A 121 10.20 -5.47 2.44
N SER A 122 10.89 -5.44 1.31
CA SER A 122 12.09 -6.26 1.05
C SER A 122 13.21 -6.05 2.07
N SER A 123 13.37 -4.84 2.61
CA SER A 123 14.35 -4.51 3.65
C SER A 123 13.88 -4.84 5.08
N GLY A 124 12.63 -5.26 5.26
CA GLY A 124 11.95 -5.39 6.55
C GLY A 124 11.71 -4.05 7.27
N LYS A 125 12.05 -2.92 6.64
CA LYS A 125 11.99 -1.59 7.23
C LYS A 125 11.38 -0.59 6.24
N PHE A 126 10.74 0.44 6.76
CA PHE A 126 10.24 1.56 5.98
C PHE A 126 10.85 2.86 6.48
N MET A 127 11.42 3.63 5.55
CA MET A 127 12.02 4.94 5.83
C MET A 127 11.13 6.03 5.24
N PHE A 128 10.89 7.08 6.01
CA PHE A 128 10.14 8.26 5.59
C PHE A 128 10.79 9.52 6.16
N SER A 129 10.54 10.67 5.56
CA SER A 129 11.09 11.96 6.00
C SER A 129 10.02 12.81 6.67
N VAL A 130 10.42 13.52 7.72
CA VAL A 130 9.57 14.44 8.47
C VAL A 130 10.21 15.82 8.43
N GLY A 131 9.46 16.80 7.97
CA GLY A 131 9.83 18.22 7.98
C GLY A 131 9.04 18.95 9.05
N GLU A 132 9.73 19.59 10.00
CA GLU A 132 9.11 20.31 11.11
C GLU A 132 9.96 21.54 11.47
N ALA A 133 9.33 22.71 11.56
CA ALA A 133 9.99 23.97 11.89
C ALA A 133 11.26 24.26 11.04
N GLY A 134 11.20 23.99 9.73
CA GLY A 134 12.31 24.22 8.81
C GLY A 134 13.46 23.21 8.88
N LYS A 135 13.34 22.16 9.70
CA LYS A 135 14.30 21.05 9.79
C LYS A 135 13.71 19.78 9.20
N THR A 136 14.52 19.04 8.45
CA THR A 136 14.14 17.74 7.90
C THR A 136 14.95 16.64 8.54
N ARG A 137 14.28 15.55 8.91
CA ARG A 137 14.91 14.32 9.42
C ARG A 137 14.31 13.10 8.74
N SER A 138 15.09 12.02 8.66
CA SER A 138 14.60 10.73 8.19
C SER A 138 14.37 9.81 9.40
N GLU A 139 13.21 9.17 9.41
CA GLU A 139 12.82 8.20 10.42
C GLU A 139 12.69 6.82 9.75
N THR A 140 13.10 5.76 10.45
CA THR A 140 12.99 4.38 9.97
C THR A 140 12.25 3.53 10.98
N ILE A 141 11.25 2.78 10.51
CA ILE A 141 10.45 1.87 11.33
C ILE A 141 10.59 0.43 10.82
N ALA A 142 10.46 -0.54 11.73
CA ALA A 142 10.37 -1.96 11.37
C ALA A 142 8.96 -2.29 10.88
N CYS A 143 8.85 -3.19 9.90
CA CYS A 143 7.55 -3.65 9.43
C CYS A 143 6.90 -4.62 10.40
N LEU A 144 5.57 -4.60 10.40
CA LEU A 144 4.75 -5.51 11.19
C LEU A 144 4.90 -6.93 10.66
N PRO A 145 5.00 -7.93 11.55
CA PRO A 145 5.03 -9.33 11.14
C PRO A 145 3.66 -9.71 10.55
N GLY A 146 3.67 -10.39 9.41
CA GLY A 146 2.48 -11.10 8.92
C GLY A 146 2.09 -12.22 9.90
N LYS A 147 0.81 -12.59 9.96
CA LYS A 147 0.42 -13.82 10.66
C LYS A 147 1.05 -15.03 9.92
N PRO A 148 1.53 -16.07 10.63
CA PRO A 148 1.82 -17.34 9.99
C PRO A 148 0.55 -17.84 9.31
N SER A 149 0.67 -18.23 8.04
CA SER A 149 -0.46 -18.71 7.23
C SER A 149 -1.17 -19.86 7.95
N GLN A 150 -2.42 -19.65 8.35
CA GLN A 150 -3.32 -20.77 8.54
C GLN A 150 -3.73 -21.22 7.14
N GLU A 151 -3.25 -22.39 6.71
CA GLU A 151 -3.76 -23.03 5.50
C GLU A 151 -5.29 -23.05 5.56
N PRO A 152 -5.98 -22.67 4.47
CA PRO A 152 -7.43 -22.82 4.41
C PRO A 152 -7.74 -24.31 4.59
N LYS A 153 -8.41 -24.65 5.70
CA LYS A 153 -8.96 -25.99 5.90
C LYS A 153 -9.92 -26.26 4.74
N LEU A 154 -9.47 -27.05 3.77
CA LEU A 154 -10.30 -27.54 2.68
C LEU A 154 -11.48 -28.27 3.34
N ALA A 155 -12.70 -27.74 3.17
CA ALA A 155 -13.89 -28.42 3.65
C ALA A 155 -13.89 -29.87 3.11
N PRO A 156 -14.21 -30.88 3.93
CA PRO A 156 -14.19 -32.27 3.49
C PRO A 156 -15.10 -32.43 2.27
N GLY A 157 -14.48 -32.60 1.10
CA GLY A 157 -15.18 -32.75 -0.16
C GLY A 157 -16.06 -33.99 -0.12
N LYS A 158 -17.36 -33.80 -0.33
CA LYS A 158 -18.28 -34.91 -0.61
C LYS A 158 -17.74 -35.65 -1.83
N ARG A 159 -17.35 -36.92 -1.65
CA ARG A 159 -16.91 -37.82 -2.73
C ARG A 159 -17.94 -37.77 -3.86
N ARG A 160 -17.54 -37.24 -5.02
CA ARG A 160 -18.29 -37.34 -6.27
C ARG A 160 -18.45 -38.83 -6.56
N ARG A 161 -19.67 -39.37 -6.45
CA ARG A 161 -19.99 -40.74 -6.87
C ARG A 161 -19.60 -40.88 -8.34
N GLN A 162 -18.56 -41.67 -8.63
CA GLN A 162 -18.28 -42.12 -9.99
C GLN A 162 -19.47 -42.93 -10.47
N ARG A 163 -20.17 -42.44 -11.50
CA ARG A 163 -21.07 -43.25 -12.30
C ARG A 163 -20.20 -44.21 -13.11
N LYS A 164 -20.30 -45.50 -12.82
CA LYS A 164 -19.83 -46.57 -13.70
C LYS A 164 -20.76 -46.56 -14.92
N ASN A 165 -20.20 -46.32 -16.10
CA ASN A 165 -20.69 -46.85 -17.37
C ASN A 165 -19.58 -47.73 -17.93
#